data_AF-A0A661JSP4-F1
#
_entry.id   AF-A0A661JSP4-F1
#
_cell.length_a   1.000
_cell.length_b   1.000
_cell.length_c   1.000
_cell.angle_alpha   90.00
_cell.angle_beta   90.00
_cell.angle_gamma   90.00
#
_symmetry.space_group_name_H-M   'P 1'
#
loop_
_entity.id
_entity.type
_entity.pdbx_description
1 polymer ?
#
loop_
_entity_poly.entity_id
_entity_poly.type
_entity_poly.pdbx_seq_one_letter_code
_entity_poly.pdbx_strand_id
1 'polypeptide(L)'
;MSGSESIGKIPKEWEVVKLQDVTLKAKSLDASTLSEFDYVDISSIDNQTFKITNWARLKGKQAPSRARRLIRKDDVLFATTRPYLKNIAIV
;
A
#
# COMPACT_ATOMS: atom_id res chain seq x y z
N MET A 1 -20.50 19.01 4.03
CA MET A 1 -19.43 19.06 3.01
C MET A 1 -19.63 17.86 2.10
N SER A 2 -20.29 18.01 0.95
CA SER A 2 -19.80 18.63 -0.29
C SER A 2 -19.20 17.57 -1.23
N GLY A 3 -19.97 17.22 -2.26
CA GLY A 3 -19.48 16.67 -3.52
C GLY A 3 -19.40 15.14 -3.61
N SER A 4 -20.52 14.47 -3.90
CA SER A 4 -20.45 13.27 -4.74
C SER A 4 -20.87 13.69 -6.14
N GLU A 5 -19.90 14.02 -6.99
CA GLU A 5 -20.12 13.87 -8.42
C GLU A 5 -20.62 12.44 -8.65
N SER A 6 -21.73 12.29 -9.37
CA SER A 6 -22.28 10.98 -9.64
C SER A 6 -21.26 10.18 -10.45
N ILE A 7 -21.04 8.91 -10.10
CA ILE A 7 -20.06 8.00 -10.73
C ILE A 7 -20.48 7.62 -12.17
N GLY A 8 -21.41 8.37 -12.76
CA GLY A 8 -21.97 8.13 -14.08
C GLY A 8 -22.92 6.94 -14.13
N LYS A 9 -23.28 6.53 -15.36
CA LYS A 9 -24.02 5.29 -15.59
C LYS A 9 -23.06 4.11 -15.45
N ILE A 10 -23.45 3.11 -14.67
CA ILE A 10 -22.73 1.84 -14.54
C ILE A 10 -23.58 0.68 -15.11
N PRO A 11 -22.97 -0.45 -15.49
CA PRO A 11 -23.70 -1.66 -15.86
C PRO A 11 -24.66 -2.11 -14.76
N LYS A 12 -25.74 -2.82 -15.13
CA LYS A 12 -26.80 -3.24 -14.18
C LYS A 12 -26.28 -4.22 -13.12
N GLU A 13 -25.23 -4.95 -13.45
CA GLU A 13 -24.58 -5.97 -12.64
C GLU A 13 -23.46 -5.42 -11.75
N TRP A 14 -23.15 -4.12 -11.83
CA TRP A 14 -22.13 -3.47 -11.01
C TRP A 14 -22.75 -2.79 -9.79
N GLU A 15 -22.00 -2.79 -8.70
CA GLU A 15 -22.34 -2.06 -7.48
C GLU A 15 -21.23 -1.05 -7.17
N VAL A 16 -21.62 0.18 -6.80
CA VAL A 16 -20.68 1.15 -6.23
C VAL A 16 -20.52 0.88 -4.75
N VAL A 17 -19.30 0.51 -4.35
CA VAL A 17 -18.95 0.26 -2.96
C VAL A 17 -17.80 1.18 -2.53
N LYS A 18 -17.65 1.42 -1.23
CA LYS A 18 -16.45 2.10 -0.73
C LYS A 18 -15.30 1.10 -0.70
N LEU A 19 -14.09 1.55 -1.02
CA LEU A 19 -12.90 0.69 -1.00
C LEU A 19 -12.71 -0.03 0.34
N GLN A 20 -13.00 0.63 1.46
CA GLN A 20 -12.91 0.03 2.80
C GLN A 20 -13.83 -1.18 3.01
N ASP A 21 -14.93 -1.28 2.25
CA ASP A 21 -15.94 -2.35 2.41
C ASP A 21 -15.52 -3.63 1.66
N VAL A 22 -14.55 -3.52 0.74
CA VAL A 22 -14.01 -4.62 -0.07
C VAL A 22 -12.52 -4.86 0.18
N THR A 23 -11.98 -4.34 1.28
CA THR A 23 -10.56 -4.51 1.65
C THR A 23 -10.41 -4.99 3.09
N LEU A 24 -9.29 -5.65 3.36
CA LEU A 24 -8.90 -6.00 4.72
C LEU A 24 -8.04 -4.89 5.33
N LYS A 25 -8.21 -4.66 6.63
CA LYS A 25 -7.38 -3.68 7.35
C LYS A 25 -5.93 -4.15 7.40
N ALA A 26 -5.02 -3.33 6.88
CA ALA A 26 -3.58 -3.60 6.95
C ALA A 26 -3.11 -3.76 8.41
N LYS A 27 -2.38 -4.85 8.68
CA LYS A 27 -1.86 -5.13 10.03
C LYS A 27 -0.67 -4.22 10.35
N SER A 28 -0.71 -3.63 11.54
CA SER A 28 0.43 -2.91 12.08
C SER A 28 1.38 -3.86 12.80
N LEU A 29 2.67 -3.59 12.72
CA LEU A 29 3.73 -4.34 13.38
C LEU A 29 4.83 -3.37 13.82
N ASP A 30 5.34 -3.52 15.04
CA ASP A 30 6.57 -2.82 15.42
C ASP A 30 7.79 -3.63 14.92
N ALA A 31 8.35 -3.20 13.78
CA ALA A 31 9.52 -3.82 13.19
C ALA A 31 10.76 -3.81 14.11
N SER A 32 10.78 -2.97 15.16
CA SER A 32 11.91 -2.92 16.09
C SER A 32 12.08 -4.20 16.93
N THR A 33 11.00 -4.96 17.06
CA THR A 33 10.94 -6.23 17.79
C THR A 33 11.45 -7.43 16.99
N LEU A 34 11.66 -7.27 15.68
CA LEU A 34 12.13 -8.33 14.79
C LEU A 34 13.65 -8.46 14.84
N SER A 35 14.18 -9.67 14.62
CA SER A 35 15.62 -9.86 14.44
C SER A 35 16.08 -9.16 13.15
N GLU A 36 15.45 -9.50 12.03
CA GLU A 36 15.65 -8.94 10.69
C GLU A 36 14.35 -8.94 9.89
N PHE A 37 14.26 -8.05 8.89
CA PHE A 37 13.13 -7.96 7.98
C PHE A 37 13.52 -7.29 6.65
N ASP A 38 12.71 -7.53 5.62
CA ASP A 38 12.79 -6.82 4.35
C ASP A 38 11.91 -5.56 4.43
N TYR A 39 12.50 -4.42 4.09
CA TYR A 39 11.88 -3.12 4.14
C TYR A 39 11.63 -2.61 2.72
N VAL A 40 10.37 -2.28 2.45
CA VAL A 40 9.91 -1.68 1.20
C VAL A 40 9.47 -0.26 1.52
N ASP A 41 10.00 0.72 0.79
CA ASP A 41 9.51 2.09 0.81
C ASP A 41 9.13 2.59 -0.58
N ILE A 42 8.83 3.88 -0.70
CA ILE A 42 8.39 4.46 -1.97
C ILE A 42 9.47 4.33 -3.05
N SER A 43 10.76 4.39 -2.69
CA SER A 43 11.87 4.25 -3.64
C SER A 43 12.02 2.81 -4.17
N SER A 44 11.36 1.86 -3.53
CA SER A 44 11.33 0.46 -3.94
C SER A 44 10.31 0.15 -5.04
N ILE A 45 9.44 1.12 -5.38
CA ILE A 45 8.37 0.93 -6.35
C ILE A 45 8.77 1.53 -7.70
N ASP A 46 8.69 0.70 -8.74
CA ASP A 46 8.68 1.17 -10.13
C ASP A 46 7.24 1.51 -10.53
N ASN A 47 6.97 2.81 -10.69
CA ASN A 47 5.64 3.33 -11.03
C ASN A 47 5.25 3.17 -12.51
N GLN A 48 6.16 2.70 -13.37
CA GLN A 48 5.86 2.37 -14.76
C GLN A 48 5.39 0.92 -14.88
N THR A 49 6.00 0.01 -14.12
CA THR A 49 5.67 -1.43 -14.14
C THR A 49 4.74 -1.87 -13.02
N PHE A 50 4.47 -1.00 -12.03
CA PHE A 50 3.68 -1.26 -10.84
C PHE A 50 4.21 -2.44 -10.01
N LYS A 51 5.52 -2.51 -9.85
CA LYS A 51 6.22 -3.60 -9.15
C LYS A 51 7.15 -3.08 -8.07
N ILE A 52 7.34 -3.89 -7.05
CA ILE A 52 8.46 -3.74 -6.12
C ILE A 52 9.71 -4.27 -6.83
N THR A 53 10.68 -3.41 -7.07
CA THR A 53 11.91 -3.75 -7.82
C THR A 53 13.14 -3.90 -6.93
N ASN A 54 13.07 -3.43 -5.69
CA ASN A 54 14.12 -3.62 -4.69
C ASN A 54 13.52 -3.65 -3.26
N TRP A 55 14.35 -4.00 -2.28
CA TRP A 55 14.07 -3.85 -0.86
C TRP A 55 15.37 -3.77 -0.08
N ALA A 56 15.32 -3.23 1.13
CA ALA A 56 16.46 -3.19 2.05
C ALA A 56 16.32 -4.27 3.13
N ARG A 57 17.37 -5.06 3.37
CA ARG A 57 17.44 -5.96 4.52
C ARG A 57 17.88 -5.20 5.76
N LEU A 58 17.04 -5.13 6.79
CA LEU A 58 17.30 -4.36 8.01
C LEU A 58 17.21 -5.23 9.27
N LYS A 59 17.99 -4.91 10.29
CA LYS A 59 17.80 -5.41 11.65
C LYS A 59 16.70 -4.62 12.36
N GLY A 60 15.95 -5.24 13.27
CA GLY A 60 14.88 -4.54 14.00
C GLY A 60 15.37 -3.27 14.72
N LYS A 61 16.55 -3.32 15.35
CA LYS A 61 17.15 -2.16 16.02
C LYS A 61 17.42 -0.96 15.10
N GLN A 62 17.48 -1.17 13.79
CA GLN A 62 17.69 -0.14 12.77
C GLN A 62 16.38 0.24 12.05
N ALA A 63 15.24 -0.27 12.51
CA ALA A 63 13.96 -0.06 11.86
C ALA A 63 13.61 1.44 11.84
N PRO A 64 13.33 2.02 10.66
CA PRO A 64 12.86 3.39 10.59
C PRO A 64 11.46 3.49 11.22
N SER A 65 11.11 4.67 11.73
CA SER A 65 9.78 4.91 12.35
C SER A 65 8.61 4.62 11.41
N ARG A 66 8.83 4.62 10.09
CA ARG A 66 7.86 4.30 9.04
C ARG A 66 7.66 2.80 8.80
N ALA A 67 8.59 1.94 9.22
CA ALA A 67 8.48 0.48 9.12
C ALA A 67 7.45 -0.05 10.14
N ARG A 68 6.17 0.07 9.79
CA ARG A 68 5.04 -0.18 10.70
C ARG A 68 3.93 -1.03 10.12
N ARG A 69 3.94 -1.31 8.82
CA ARG A 69 2.89 -2.08 8.13
C ARG A 69 3.47 -3.41 7.68
N LEU A 70 2.79 -4.50 8.05
CA LEU A 70 3.12 -5.82 7.53
C LEU A 70 2.59 -5.91 6.10
N ILE A 71 3.48 -6.25 5.17
CA ILE A 71 3.16 -6.50 3.77
C ILE A 71 3.06 -8.01 3.56
N ARG A 72 2.07 -8.45 2.78
CA ARG A 72 1.84 -9.85 2.43
C ARG A 72 1.72 -9.98 0.92
N LYS A 73 1.95 -11.20 0.44
CA LYS A 73 1.65 -11.58 -0.95
C LYS A 73 0.22 -11.16 -1.32
N ASP A 74 0.06 -10.64 -2.52
CA ASP A 74 -1.18 -10.15 -3.12
C ASP A 74 -1.74 -8.86 -2.48
N ASP A 75 -1.03 -8.23 -1.54
CA ASP A 75 -1.36 -6.87 -1.08
C ASP A 75 -1.14 -5.85 -2.21
N VAL A 76 -1.99 -4.82 -2.24
CA VAL A 76 -1.78 -3.63 -3.06
C VAL A 76 -1.20 -2.51 -2.21
N LEU A 77 0.03 -2.12 -2.51
CA LEU A 77 0.67 -0.96 -1.90
C LEU A 77 0.25 0.31 -2.65
N PHE A 78 -0.27 1.30 -1.92
CA PHE A 78 -0.66 2.58 -2.48
C PHE A 78 -0.01 3.72 -1.70
N ALA A 79 0.94 4.44 -2.32
CA ALA A 79 1.56 5.59 -1.69
C ALA A 79 0.57 6.76 -1.57
N THR A 80 0.27 7.16 -0.34
CA THR A 80 -0.61 8.31 -0.07
C THR A 80 0.10 9.65 -0.18
N THR A 81 1.44 9.66 -0.15
CA THR A 81 2.24 10.85 -0.44
C THR A 81 2.35 11.05 -1.95
N ARG A 82 1.97 12.23 -2.46
CA ARG A 82 2.00 12.57 -3.90
C ARG A 82 1.38 11.46 -4.77
N PRO A 83 0.10 11.11 -4.55
CA PRO A 83 -0.54 9.94 -5.17
C PRO A 83 -0.59 10.02 -6.70
N TYR A 84 -0.53 11.22 -7.27
CA TYR A 84 -0.45 11.45 -8.72
C TYR A 84 0.81 10.85 -9.37
N LEU A 85 1.87 10.57 -8.59
CA LEU A 85 3.07 9.88 -9.07
C LEU A 85 2.88 8.36 -9.24
N LYS A 86 1.74 7.82 -8.80
CA LYS A 86 1.35 6.42 -8.97
C LYS A 86 2.40 5.41 -8.48
N ASN A 87 3.06 5.72 -7.35
CA ASN A 87 3.87 4.73 -6.64
C ASN A 87 2.93 3.68 -6.01
N ILE A 88 2.55 2.72 -6.83
CA ILE A 88 1.58 1.66 -6.56
C ILE A 88 2.24 0.35 -6.99
N ALA A 89 2.08 -0.71 -6.20
CA ALA A 89 2.58 -2.02 -6.56
C ALA A 89 1.67 -3.15 -6.05
N ILE A 90 1.67 -4.27 -6.78
CA ILE A 90 1.14 -5.55 -6.30
C ILE A 90 2.32 -6.39 -5.82
N VAL A 91 2.16 -7.01 -4.65
CA VAL A 91 3.21 -7.79 -3.94
C VAL A 91 3.20 -9.25 -4.36
#